data_AF-A0A1Y2EMV1-F1
#
_entry.id   AF-A0A1Y2EMV1-F1
#
_cell.length_a   1.000
_cell.length_b   1.000
_cell.length_c   1.000
_cell.angle_alpha   90.00
_cell.angle_beta   90.00
_cell.angle_gamma   90.00
#
_symmetry.space_group_name_H-M   'P 1'
#
loop_
_entity.id
_entity.type
_entity.pdbx_description
1 polymer ?
#
loop_
_entity_poly.entity_id
_entity_poly.type
_entity_poly.pdbx_seq_one_letter_code
_entity_poly.pdbx_strand_id
1 'polypeptide(L)'
;MKSFLFIGFAILSLFKLADAACGGAYAQCGGNGFQGSNCCVSGYTCVKQNDWYSQCKPGSSSNAASNNNNNNNNNNNNNNNNNNNNNSSYPKGSGLQFYTKCKNSKHWAMTYDDGPTEFADAILDLLKQKNIKATFFVLGQMYMNSNSAEWKRIVKRMSDEGHIVGTHTYSHKDLTTLSYQQIVDDMNKITNAVYTAIGKKPAFMRPPYGSGNGNQNVKNALQAAGYTAAINWNVDPMDYSNGGNINYAKQVINQAKGQPIITLNHLKYGGATKDGILALARAEIDTMIANGYTPVTMEQCLGLKAYQ
;
A
#
# COMPACT_ATOMS: atom_id res chain seq x y z
N MET A 1 -19.65 -28.86 60.99
CA MET A 1 -19.92 -27.43 61.25
C MET A 1 -18.84 -26.59 60.60
N LYS A 2 -19.22 -25.80 59.59
CA LYS A 2 -18.86 -24.38 59.38
C LYS A 2 -18.97 -24.08 57.88
N SER A 3 -20.12 -23.51 57.55
CA SER A 3 -20.43 -22.82 56.32
C SER A 3 -19.41 -21.73 56.01
N PHE A 4 -19.10 -21.52 54.73
CA PHE A 4 -18.60 -20.24 54.25
C PHE A 4 -19.43 -19.78 53.04
N LEU A 5 -19.97 -18.57 53.22
CA LEU A 5 -20.75 -17.77 52.28
C LEU A 5 -19.99 -17.56 50.96
N PHE A 6 -20.65 -17.80 49.83
CA PHE A 6 -20.27 -17.21 48.54
C PHE A 6 -20.93 -15.83 48.43
N ILE A 7 -20.11 -14.77 48.45
CA ILE A 7 -20.53 -13.40 48.15
C ILE A 7 -20.35 -13.21 46.64
N GLY A 8 -21.46 -13.07 45.92
CA GLY A 8 -21.47 -12.76 44.49
C GLY A 8 -21.04 -11.32 44.24
N PHE A 9 -19.95 -11.13 43.49
CA PHE A 9 -19.60 -9.84 42.90
C PHE A 9 -20.43 -9.60 41.64
N ALA A 10 -21.42 -8.72 41.74
CA ALA A 10 -22.08 -8.15 40.57
C ALA A 10 -21.13 -7.13 39.93
N ILE A 11 -20.54 -7.48 38.78
CA ILE A 11 -19.78 -6.55 37.96
C ILE A 11 -20.79 -5.71 37.19
N LEU A 12 -21.07 -4.50 37.68
CA LEU A 12 -21.75 -3.46 36.91
C LEU A 12 -20.82 -3.04 35.77
N SER A 13 -21.10 -3.53 34.56
CA SER A 13 -20.52 -3.03 33.32
C SER A 13 -21.05 -1.61 33.05
N LEU A 14 -20.27 -0.61 33.45
CA LEU A 14 -20.42 0.75 32.93
C LEU A 14 -20.07 0.75 31.43
N PHE A 15 -21.09 0.61 30.59
CA PHE A 15 -20.99 1.05 29.20
C PHE A 15 -20.86 2.57 29.21
N LYS A 16 -19.63 3.08 29.01
CA LYS A 16 -19.45 4.45 28.54
C LYS A 16 -20.05 4.51 27.14
N LEU A 17 -21.26 5.04 27.03
CA LEU A 17 -21.75 5.61 25.79
C LEU A 17 -20.81 6.76 25.43
N ALA A 18 -19.82 6.47 24.59
CA ALA A 18 -19.07 7.49 23.90
C ALA A 18 -20.06 8.18 22.96
N ASP A 19 -20.24 9.49 23.11
CA ASP A 19 -20.87 10.30 22.08
C ASP A 19 -20.16 10.01 20.76
N ALA A 20 -20.86 9.32 19.86
CA ALA A 20 -20.29 8.84 18.61
C ALA A 20 -20.11 10.04 17.67
N ALA A 21 -18.97 10.72 17.83
CA ALA A 21 -18.55 11.77 16.93
C ALA A 21 -18.67 11.29 15.48
N CYS A 22 -19.18 12.15 14.60
CA CYS A 22 -19.33 11.80 13.19
C CYS A 22 -18.00 11.37 12.57
N GLY A 23 -18.07 10.43 11.63
CA GLY A 23 -16.93 9.96 10.87
C GLY A 23 -16.20 11.13 10.21
N GLY A 24 -14.87 11.14 10.33
CA GLY A 24 -14.02 12.13 9.67
C GLY A 24 -14.18 12.14 8.15
N ALA A 25 -13.54 13.11 7.49
CA ALA A 25 -13.47 13.14 6.03
C ALA A 25 -12.97 11.78 5.49
N TYR A 26 -13.70 11.19 4.54
CA TYR A 26 -13.39 9.87 3.94
C TYR A 26 -13.44 8.66 4.89
N ALA A 27 -13.92 8.82 6.13
CA ALA A 27 -14.18 7.70 7.02
C ALA A 27 -15.31 6.80 6.51
N GLN A 28 -15.30 5.52 6.92
CA GLN A 28 -16.46 4.67 6.74
C GLN A 28 -17.60 5.20 7.59
N CYS A 29 -18.78 5.28 6.98
CA CYS A 29 -20.00 5.82 7.61
C CYS A 29 -21.20 4.87 7.37
N GLY A 30 -20.94 3.63 6.96
CA GLY A 30 -21.98 2.63 6.75
C GLY A 30 -21.49 1.38 6.02
N GLY A 31 -22.42 0.45 5.82
CA GLY A 31 -22.18 -0.87 5.24
C GLY A 31 -22.74 -1.98 6.13
N ASN A 32 -23.13 -3.12 5.54
CA ASN A 32 -23.61 -4.27 6.29
C ASN A 32 -22.60 -4.71 7.36
N GLY A 33 -23.04 -4.72 8.63
CA GLY A 33 -22.21 -5.08 9.79
C GLY A 33 -21.40 -3.93 10.41
N PHE A 34 -21.43 -2.71 9.85
CA PHE A 34 -20.75 -1.56 10.42
C PHE A 34 -21.40 -1.09 11.75
N GLN A 35 -20.60 -0.95 12.80
CA GLN A 35 -21.03 -0.56 14.15
C GLN A 35 -20.65 0.88 14.52
N GLY A 36 -20.09 1.66 13.58
CA GLY A 36 -19.63 3.03 13.83
C GLY A 36 -20.70 4.10 13.56
N SER A 37 -20.30 5.38 13.68
CA SER A 37 -21.21 6.50 13.44
C SER A 37 -21.55 6.63 11.96
N ASN A 38 -22.85 6.72 11.64
CA ASN A 38 -23.35 6.83 10.26
C ASN A 38 -23.38 8.28 9.73
N CYS A 39 -22.91 9.24 10.51
CA CYS A 39 -22.79 10.64 10.11
C CYS A 39 -21.36 11.01 9.73
N CYS A 40 -21.20 12.07 8.96
CA CYS A 40 -19.91 12.61 8.53
C CYS A 40 -19.68 14.00 9.09
N VAL A 41 -18.42 14.40 9.24
CA VAL A 41 -18.04 15.78 9.60
C VAL A 41 -18.60 16.81 8.60
N SER A 42 -18.72 18.06 9.04
CA SER A 42 -19.27 19.15 8.22
C SER A 42 -18.59 19.25 6.85
N GLY A 43 -19.38 19.43 5.79
CA GLY A 43 -18.93 19.43 4.40
C GLY A 43 -18.80 18.05 3.76
N TYR A 44 -19.13 16.96 4.47
CA TYR A 44 -19.10 15.59 3.96
C TYR A 44 -20.46 14.92 4.13
N THR A 45 -20.78 14.01 3.20
CA THR A 45 -22.00 13.21 3.19
C THR A 45 -21.65 11.74 3.06
N CYS A 46 -22.38 10.87 3.74
CA CYS A 46 -22.15 9.43 3.65
C CYS A 46 -22.66 8.89 2.32
N VAL A 47 -21.76 8.40 1.46
CA VAL A 47 -22.10 7.90 0.12
C VAL A 47 -21.86 6.39 0.06
N LYS A 48 -22.93 5.62 -0.17
CA LYS A 48 -22.87 4.16 -0.39
C LYS A 48 -21.98 3.85 -1.59
N GLN A 49 -21.00 2.97 -1.41
CA GLN A 49 -20.18 2.44 -2.50
C GLN A 49 -20.66 1.04 -2.92
N ASN A 50 -20.98 0.20 -1.94
CA ASN A 50 -21.59 -1.12 -2.13
C ASN A 50 -22.37 -1.52 -0.85
N ASP A 51 -22.91 -2.73 -0.79
CA ASP A 51 -23.72 -3.20 0.34
C ASP A 51 -22.95 -3.32 1.66
N TRP A 52 -21.63 -3.48 1.60
CA TRP A 52 -20.77 -3.68 2.76
C TRP A 52 -19.99 -2.43 3.16
N TYR A 53 -20.07 -1.35 2.36
CA TYR A 53 -19.25 -0.16 2.57
C TYR A 53 -19.88 1.14 2.05
N SER A 54 -19.96 2.14 2.94
CA SER A 54 -20.31 3.53 2.66
C SER A 54 -19.23 4.46 3.21
N GLN A 55 -18.94 5.55 2.50
CA GLN A 55 -17.83 6.46 2.83
C GLN A 55 -18.25 7.93 2.86
N CYS A 56 -17.72 8.69 3.82
CA CYS A 56 -17.86 10.14 3.87
C CYS A 56 -17.17 10.79 2.67
N LYS A 57 -17.92 11.33 1.71
CA LYS A 57 -17.37 12.08 0.56
C LYS A 57 -17.74 13.55 0.67
N PRO A 58 -16.94 14.48 0.10
CA PRO A 58 -17.29 15.89 0.07
C PRO A 58 -18.69 16.06 -0.50
N GLY A 59 -19.57 16.70 0.26
CA GLY A 59 -20.86 17.09 -0.26
C GLY A 59 -20.62 18.17 -1.30
N SER A 60 -21.03 17.94 -2.55
CA SER A 60 -21.31 19.07 -3.44
C SER A 60 -22.30 19.95 -2.69
N SER A 61 -21.95 21.20 -2.43
CA SER A 61 -22.90 22.17 -1.90
C SER A 61 -24.02 22.35 -2.91
N SER A 62 -25.06 21.52 -2.82
CA SER A 62 -26.34 21.81 -3.39
C SER A 62 -26.89 22.95 -2.55
N ASN A 63 -26.72 24.17 -3.06
CA ASN A 63 -27.53 25.30 -2.65
C ASN A 63 -28.98 24.83 -2.58
N ALA A 64 -29.56 24.87 -1.39
CA ALA A 64 -30.99 24.84 -1.22
C ALA A 64 -31.53 26.11 -1.89
N ALA A 65 -31.93 25.98 -3.16
CA ALA A 65 -32.75 26.98 -3.81
C ALA A 65 -34.20 26.54 -3.66
N SER A 66 -34.88 27.26 -2.77
CA SER A 66 -36.34 27.38 -2.70
C SER A 66 -36.93 27.45 -4.12
N ASN A 67 -37.80 26.48 -4.44
CA ASN A 67 -38.69 26.57 -5.59
C ASN A 67 -39.76 27.62 -5.25
N ASN A 68 -39.55 28.84 -5.74
CA ASN A 68 -40.64 29.75 -6.05
C ASN A 68 -40.61 30.00 -7.56
N ASN A 69 -41.54 29.35 -8.25
CA ASN A 69 -41.87 29.63 -9.63
C ASN A 69 -42.39 31.06 -9.74
N ASN A 70 -41.77 31.88 -10.58
CA ASN A 70 -42.51 32.79 -11.45
C ASN A 70 -41.65 33.29 -12.63
N ASN A 71 -42.21 33.04 -13.82
CA ASN A 71 -41.99 33.59 -15.16
C ASN A 71 -41.20 34.92 -15.29
N ASN A 72 -40.23 35.00 -16.22
CA ASN A 72 -40.39 35.60 -17.57
C ASN A 72 -39.04 35.97 -18.23
N ASN A 73 -38.92 35.56 -19.50
CA ASN A 73 -38.31 36.19 -20.68
C ASN A 73 -37.04 37.10 -20.65
N ASN A 74 -36.24 36.85 -21.70
CA ASN A 74 -35.45 37.76 -22.56
C ASN A 74 -33.93 37.91 -22.36
N ASN A 75 -33.22 37.51 -23.42
CA ASN A 75 -32.09 38.16 -24.12
C ASN A 75 -31.21 39.16 -23.37
N ASN A 76 -29.90 38.88 -23.27
CA ASN A 76 -28.84 39.53 -24.07
C ASN A 76 -27.45 39.34 -23.44
N ASN A 77 -26.44 39.36 -24.31
CA ASN A 77 -25.00 39.49 -24.06
C ASN A 77 -24.63 40.31 -22.82
N ASN A 78 -23.61 39.84 -22.08
CA ASN A 78 -22.43 40.67 -21.79
C ASN A 78 -21.26 39.86 -21.23
N ASN A 79 -20.09 40.12 -21.83
CA ASN A 79 -18.77 39.84 -21.27
C ASN A 79 -18.67 40.37 -19.83
N ASN A 80 -18.12 39.55 -18.93
CA ASN A 80 -17.28 40.06 -17.85
C ASN A 80 -16.26 39.00 -17.45
N ASN A 81 -15.00 39.30 -17.81
CA ASN A 81 -13.81 38.74 -17.21
C ASN A 81 -13.86 38.92 -15.70
N ASN A 82 -13.95 37.83 -14.94
CA ASN A 82 -13.55 37.82 -13.55
C ASN A 82 -12.47 36.75 -13.35
N ASN A 83 -11.23 37.20 -13.47
CA ASN A 83 -10.05 36.51 -12.96
C ASN A 83 -10.13 36.45 -11.43
N ASN A 84 -10.79 35.42 -10.89
CA ASN A 84 -10.65 35.05 -9.49
C ASN A 84 -9.51 34.05 -9.35
N ASN A 85 -8.30 34.58 -9.19
CA ASN A 85 -7.16 33.86 -8.63
C ASN A 85 -7.46 33.47 -7.17
N ASN A 86 -8.22 32.39 -6.98
CA ASN A 86 -8.35 31.75 -5.68
C ASN A 86 -7.05 31.00 -5.39
N ASN A 87 -6.13 31.69 -4.72
CA ASN A 87 -4.92 31.08 -4.18
C ASN A 87 -5.34 30.16 -3.03
N SER A 88 -5.59 28.89 -3.36
CA SER A 88 -5.91 27.84 -2.41
C SER A 88 -4.79 27.71 -1.38
N SER A 89 -5.12 27.92 -0.10
CA SER A 89 -4.22 27.75 1.06
C SER A 89 -3.89 26.27 1.35
N TYR A 90 -4.39 25.34 0.55
CA TYR A 90 -4.04 23.93 0.68
C TYR A 90 -2.69 23.68 0.00
N PRO A 91 -1.71 23.02 0.66
CA PRO A 91 -0.47 22.61 0.01
C PRO A 91 -0.85 21.86 -1.27
N LYS A 92 -0.30 22.27 -2.42
CA LYS A 92 -0.44 21.51 -3.67
C LYS A 92 -0.13 20.06 -3.35
N GLY A 93 -1.10 19.17 -3.55
CA GLY A 93 -0.97 17.76 -3.18
C GLY A 93 0.29 17.16 -3.79
N SER A 94 0.98 16.32 -3.02
CA SER A 94 2.20 15.63 -3.47
C SER A 94 2.01 14.93 -4.81
N GLY A 95 3.08 14.98 -5.62
CA GLY A 95 3.16 14.26 -6.90
C GLY A 95 3.32 12.75 -6.76
N LEU A 96 3.60 12.26 -5.54
CA LEU A 96 3.77 10.83 -5.25
C LEU A 96 2.49 10.06 -5.61
N GLN A 97 2.64 8.96 -6.34
CA GLN A 97 1.54 8.10 -6.77
C GLN A 97 1.70 6.69 -6.20
N PHE A 98 0.56 6.01 -6.09
CA PHE A 98 0.48 4.59 -5.78
C PHE A 98 0.29 3.81 -7.10
N TYR A 99 1.17 2.86 -7.36
CA TYR A 99 1.14 2.04 -8.57
C TYR A 99 0.75 0.61 -8.24
N THR A 100 -0.25 0.08 -8.94
CA THR A 100 -0.70 -1.31 -8.78
C THR A 100 -0.36 -2.19 -9.99
N LYS A 101 0.07 -1.58 -11.10
CA LYS A 101 0.31 -2.26 -12.37
C LYS A 101 1.41 -1.59 -13.17
N CYS A 102 2.06 -2.34 -14.06
CA CYS A 102 2.98 -1.78 -15.06
C CYS A 102 2.25 -0.92 -16.10
N LYS A 103 3.01 -0.12 -16.84
CA LYS A 103 2.50 0.68 -17.96
C LYS A 103 2.10 -0.18 -19.17
N ASN A 104 2.90 -1.20 -19.50
CA ASN A 104 2.73 -2.01 -20.71
C ASN A 104 2.01 -3.34 -20.42
N SER A 105 0.99 -3.69 -21.21
CA SER A 105 0.03 -4.79 -20.94
C SER A 105 0.61 -6.21 -20.85
N LYS A 106 1.84 -6.44 -21.32
CA LYS A 106 2.56 -7.72 -21.20
C LYS A 106 3.78 -7.65 -20.29
N HIS A 107 4.00 -6.54 -19.61
CA HIS A 107 5.03 -6.46 -18.57
C HIS A 107 4.55 -7.10 -17.27
N TRP A 108 5.47 -7.80 -16.63
CA TRP A 108 5.32 -8.35 -15.31
C TRP A 108 6.51 -7.97 -14.44
N ALA A 109 6.24 -7.26 -13.35
CA ALA A 109 7.22 -7.04 -12.29
C ALA A 109 6.98 -8.02 -11.15
N MET A 110 7.91 -8.96 -10.98
CA MET A 110 7.95 -9.85 -9.83
C MET A 110 8.48 -9.09 -8.62
N THR A 111 7.75 -9.13 -7.50
CA THR A 111 8.18 -8.43 -6.29
C THR A 111 8.13 -9.31 -5.06
N TYR A 112 8.98 -9.00 -4.09
CA TYR A 112 9.13 -9.70 -2.83
C TYR A 112 9.21 -8.72 -1.66
N ASP A 113 8.38 -8.92 -0.65
CA ASP A 113 8.33 -8.15 0.59
C ASP A 113 9.03 -8.90 1.72
N ASP A 114 9.20 -8.19 2.83
CA ASP A 114 9.76 -8.68 4.09
C ASP A 114 11.17 -9.29 3.98
N GLY A 115 11.89 -8.91 2.92
CA GLY A 115 13.27 -9.29 2.67
C GLY A 115 14.29 -8.53 3.52
N PRO A 116 15.57 -8.95 3.51
CA PRO A 116 16.15 -10.05 2.72
C PRO A 116 15.85 -11.49 3.17
N THR A 117 15.73 -11.80 4.46
CA THR A 117 15.55 -13.19 4.99
C THR A 117 16.62 -14.21 4.59
N GLU A 118 16.64 -15.34 5.30
CA GLU A 118 17.52 -16.49 5.02
C GLU A 118 17.22 -17.18 3.68
N PHE A 119 16.08 -16.89 3.02
CA PHE A 119 15.70 -17.52 1.75
C PHE A 119 16.09 -16.69 0.52
N ALA A 120 16.53 -15.44 0.68
CA ALA A 120 16.86 -14.57 -0.45
C ALA A 120 17.94 -15.14 -1.37
N ASP A 121 19.02 -15.72 -0.85
CA ASP A 121 20.08 -16.25 -1.71
C ASP A 121 19.56 -17.32 -2.67
N ALA A 122 18.67 -18.19 -2.19
CA ALA A 122 18.08 -19.24 -3.01
C ALA A 122 17.16 -18.65 -4.10
N ILE A 123 16.39 -17.62 -3.77
CA ILE A 123 15.59 -16.88 -4.76
C ILE A 123 16.49 -16.18 -5.77
N LEU A 124 17.57 -15.52 -5.35
CA LEU A 124 18.52 -14.85 -6.23
C LEU A 124 19.18 -15.84 -7.20
N ASP A 125 19.58 -17.02 -6.72
CA ASP A 125 20.11 -18.11 -7.57
C ASP A 125 19.09 -18.54 -8.63
N LEU A 126 17.83 -18.73 -8.23
CA LEU A 126 16.74 -19.10 -9.15
C LEU A 126 16.49 -18.01 -10.20
N LEU A 127 16.42 -16.74 -9.78
CA LEU A 127 16.21 -15.61 -10.67
C LEU A 127 17.36 -15.45 -11.67
N LYS A 128 18.60 -15.64 -11.22
CA LYS A 128 19.78 -15.68 -12.09
C LYS A 128 19.69 -16.82 -13.10
N GLN A 129 19.32 -18.04 -12.67
CA GLN A 129 19.12 -19.19 -13.56
C GLN A 129 18.06 -18.92 -14.62
N LYS A 130 16.97 -18.23 -14.26
CA LYS A 130 15.87 -17.89 -15.16
C LYS A 130 16.12 -16.61 -15.96
N ASN A 131 17.25 -15.92 -15.74
CA ASN A 131 17.56 -14.61 -16.31
C ASN A 131 16.45 -13.55 -16.07
N ILE A 132 15.90 -13.53 -14.86
CA ILE A 132 14.83 -12.62 -14.44
C ILE A 132 15.35 -11.65 -13.39
N LYS A 133 14.89 -10.41 -13.44
CA LYS A 133 15.13 -9.41 -12.39
C LYS A 133 13.83 -9.12 -11.64
N ALA A 134 13.85 -9.31 -10.32
CA ALA A 134 12.77 -8.93 -9.42
C ALA A 134 13.02 -7.58 -8.71
N THR A 135 12.04 -7.15 -7.92
CA THR A 135 12.14 -6.03 -6.97
C THR A 135 11.95 -6.53 -5.55
N PHE A 136 12.86 -6.19 -4.65
CA PHE A 136 12.81 -6.59 -3.25
C PHE A 136 12.53 -5.37 -2.37
N PHE A 137 11.43 -5.37 -1.64
CA PHE A 137 11.11 -4.34 -0.65
C PHE A 137 11.62 -4.80 0.72
N VAL A 138 12.76 -4.25 1.14
CA VAL A 138 13.46 -4.71 2.34
C VAL A 138 12.97 -4.03 3.61
N LEU A 139 12.92 -4.77 4.71
CA LEU A 139 12.43 -4.30 6.01
C LEU A 139 13.56 -3.96 6.98
N GLY A 140 13.41 -2.84 7.69
CA GLY A 140 14.46 -2.29 8.54
C GLY A 140 14.72 -3.02 9.85
N GLN A 141 13.80 -2.90 10.81
CA GLN A 141 13.99 -3.31 12.20
C GLN A 141 14.38 -4.78 12.33
N MET A 142 13.82 -5.62 11.47
CA MET A 142 14.04 -7.06 11.49
C MET A 142 15.38 -7.46 10.85
N TYR A 143 15.80 -6.80 9.78
CA TYR A 143 16.94 -7.24 8.96
C TYR A 143 18.00 -6.18 8.73
N MET A 144 17.60 -4.95 8.41
CA MET A 144 18.55 -3.87 8.09
C MET A 144 18.94 -3.01 9.30
N ASN A 145 18.96 -3.60 10.51
CA ASN A 145 19.60 -2.94 11.65
C ASN A 145 21.10 -2.71 11.34
N SER A 146 21.72 -1.72 11.98
CA SER A 146 23.04 -1.22 11.59
C SER A 146 24.18 -2.24 11.68
N ASN A 147 23.98 -3.40 12.31
CA ASN A 147 25.06 -4.29 12.74
C ASN A 147 25.09 -5.67 12.06
N SER A 148 24.10 -6.05 11.26
CA SER A 148 24.12 -7.36 10.58
C SER A 148 24.89 -7.32 9.26
N ALA A 149 26.09 -7.90 9.24
CA ALA A 149 26.89 -8.04 8.02
C ALA A 149 26.20 -8.92 6.96
N GLU A 150 25.49 -9.95 7.40
CA GLU A 150 24.83 -10.92 6.52
C GLU A 150 23.70 -10.28 5.71
N TRP A 151 22.83 -9.50 6.37
CA TRP A 151 21.72 -8.85 5.67
C TRP A 151 22.21 -7.76 4.71
N LYS A 152 23.26 -7.02 5.08
CA LYS A 152 23.93 -6.08 4.18
C LYS A 152 24.52 -6.79 2.96
N ARG A 153 25.17 -7.95 3.14
CA ARG A 153 25.69 -8.78 2.04
C ARG A 153 24.59 -9.17 1.08
N ILE A 154 23.46 -9.67 1.58
CA ILE A 154 22.33 -10.10 0.73
C ILE A 154 21.75 -8.91 -0.05
N VAL A 155 21.51 -7.77 0.60
CA VAL A 155 20.99 -6.57 -0.09
C VAL A 155 21.98 -6.04 -1.13
N LYS A 156 23.28 -6.11 -0.84
CA LYS A 156 24.32 -5.81 -1.84
C LYS A 156 24.25 -6.76 -3.03
N ARG A 157 24.13 -8.06 -2.77
CA ARG A 157 23.96 -9.07 -3.82
C ARG A 157 22.72 -8.80 -4.70
N MET A 158 21.59 -8.46 -4.09
CA MET A 158 20.38 -8.06 -4.83
C MET A 158 20.71 -6.92 -5.82
N SER A 159 21.38 -5.86 -5.36
CA SER A 159 21.72 -4.73 -6.22
C SER A 159 22.78 -5.06 -7.28
N ASP A 160 23.85 -5.77 -6.91
CA ASP A 160 24.95 -6.15 -7.82
C ASP A 160 24.47 -7.06 -8.94
N GLU A 161 23.49 -7.93 -8.66
CA GLU A 161 22.86 -8.80 -9.67
C GLU A 161 21.80 -8.08 -10.51
N GLY A 162 21.59 -6.77 -10.33
CA GLY A 162 20.71 -5.95 -11.16
C GLY A 162 19.22 -6.05 -10.77
N HIS A 163 18.91 -6.54 -9.58
CA HIS A 163 17.57 -6.41 -9.00
C HIS A 163 17.36 -5.00 -8.46
N ILE A 164 16.08 -4.60 -8.33
CA ILE A 164 15.74 -3.35 -7.65
C ILE A 164 15.61 -3.63 -6.15
N VAL A 165 16.24 -2.78 -5.34
CA VAL A 165 16.07 -2.75 -3.89
C VAL A 165 15.21 -1.53 -3.56
N GLY A 166 13.95 -1.79 -3.20
CA GLY A 166 13.03 -0.83 -2.60
C GLY A 166 12.97 -0.98 -1.08
N THR A 167 12.18 -0.14 -0.40
CA THR A 167 12.02 -0.23 1.07
C THR A 167 10.60 -0.61 1.47
N HIS A 168 10.46 -1.34 2.57
CA HIS A 168 9.18 -1.71 3.19
C HIS A 168 9.03 -1.13 4.61
N THR A 169 9.40 0.15 4.78
CA THR A 169 9.54 0.84 6.09
C THR A 169 10.66 0.27 6.96
N TYR A 170 10.97 0.95 8.07
CA TYR A 170 11.82 0.40 9.11
C TYR A 170 11.01 -0.46 10.08
N SER A 171 9.85 0.02 10.56
CA SER A 171 9.12 -0.62 11.67
C SER A 171 7.99 -1.58 11.27
N HIS A 172 7.67 -1.71 9.98
CA HIS A 172 6.51 -2.47 9.47
C HIS A 172 5.16 -1.96 10.01
N LYS A 173 5.09 -0.70 10.47
CA LYS A 173 3.84 -0.10 10.95
C LYS A 173 2.96 0.35 9.79
N ASP A 174 1.65 0.32 9.99
CA ASP A 174 0.71 0.97 9.08
C ASP A 174 0.95 2.49 9.10
N LEU A 175 1.41 3.02 7.98
CA LEU A 175 1.74 4.44 7.84
C LEU A 175 0.55 5.37 8.09
N THR A 176 -0.69 4.89 7.92
CA THR A 176 -1.90 5.70 8.18
C THR A 176 -2.13 5.99 9.67
N THR A 177 -1.49 5.20 10.55
CA THR A 177 -1.57 5.37 12.01
C THR A 177 -0.48 6.28 12.56
N LEU A 178 0.46 6.71 11.71
CA LEU A 178 1.62 7.50 12.10
C LEU A 178 1.44 8.98 11.77
N SER A 179 2.02 9.83 12.60
CA SER A 179 2.19 11.26 12.28
C SER A 179 3.16 11.44 11.12
N TYR A 180 3.06 12.59 10.44
CA TYR A 180 3.99 12.98 9.36
C TYR A 180 5.46 12.71 9.70
N GLN A 181 5.92 13.22 10.85
CA GLN A 181 7.32 13.12 11.26
C GLN A 181 7.73 11.67 11.54
N GLN A 182 6.85 10.88 12.15
CA GLN A 182 7.10 9.45 12.37
C GLN A 182 7.28 8.70 11.06
N ILE A 183 6.51 9.02 10.02
CA ILE A 183 6.69 8.42 8.69
C ILE A 183 8.04 8.85 8.11
N VAL A 184 8.35 10.14 8.10
CA VAL A 184 9.63 10.65 7.56
C VAL A 184 10.83 10.00 8.24
N ASP A 185 10.83 9.92 9.57
CA ASP A 185 11.93 9.35 10.36
C ASP A 185 12.08 7.85 10.10
N ASP A 186 10.97 7.11 10.07
CA ASP A 186 10.96 5.67 9.81
C ASP A 186 11.51 5.35 8.41
N MET A 187 11.09 6.13 7.40
CA MET A 187 11.54 5.97 6.02
C MET A 187 13.00 6.40 5.81
N ASN A 188 13.46 7.48 6.46
CA ASN A 188 14.86 7.92 6.42
C ASN A 188 15.78 6.87 7.05
N LYS A 189 15.34 6.23 8.13
CA LYS A 189 16.12 5.19 8.82
C LYS A 189 16.38 3.98 7.93
N ILE A 190 15.35 3.46 7.26
CA ILE A 190 15.54 2.34 6.32
C ILE A 190 16.33 2.77 5.07
N THR A 191 16.09 3.97 4.54
CA THR A 191 16.84 4.51 3.39
C THR A 191 18.33 4.58 3.67
N ASN A 192 18.73 5.07 4.85
CA ASN A 192 20.14 5.15 5.25
C ASN A 192 20.77 3.77 5.45
N ALA A 193 20.02 2.81 5.98
CA ALA A 193 20.49 1.44 6.13
C ALA A 193 20.75 0.77 4.76
N VAL A 194 19.85 0.96 3.80
CA VAL A 194 20.06 0.48 2.42
C VAL A 194 21.22 1.22 1.74
N TYR A 195 21.30 2.54 1.89
CA TYR A 195 22.42 3.33 1.36
C TYR A 195 23.79 2.84 1.88
N THR A 196 23.87 2.49 3.15
CA THR A 196 25.10 1.92 3.75
C THR A 196 25.47 0.57 3.11
N ALA A 197 24.49 -0.22 2.69
CA ALA A 197 24.74 -1.53 2.08
C ALA A 197 25.15 -1.44 0.60
N ILE A 198 24.56 -0.52 -0.17
CA ILE A 198 24.68 -0.52 -1.64
C ILE A 198 25.10 0.82 -2.27
N GLY A 199 25.29 1.88 -1.48
CA GLY A 199 25.65 3.21 -1.96
C GLY A 199 24.55 3.95 -2.73
N LYS A 200 23.32 3.45 -2.73
CA LYS A 200 22.16 4.02 -3.44
C LYS A 200 20.98 4.20 -2.48
N LYS A 201 20.26 5.31 -2.60
CA LYS A 201 19.04 5.59 -1.83
C LYS A 201 17.82 5.17 -2.64
N PRO A 202 16.98 4.23 -2.16
CA PRO A 202 15.76 3.86 -2.87
C PRO A 202 14.79 5.03 -3.04
N ALA A 203 14.19 5.15 -4.22
CA ALA A 203 13.09 6.07 -4.52
C ALA A 203 11.74 5.35 -4.55
N PHE A 204 11.75 4.01 -4.51
CA PHE A 204 10.57 3.15 -4.51
C PHE A 204 10.35 2.53 -3.12
N MET A 205 9.10 2.53 -2.68
CA MET A 205 8.68 1.81 -1.49
C MET A 205 7.37 1.08 -1.70
N ARG A 206 7.14 0.06 -0.89
CA ARG A 206 5.81 -0.51 -0.69
C ARG A 206 5.37 -0.21 0.74
N PRO A 207 4.19 0.36 0.97
CA PRO A 207 3.67 0.52 2.32
C PRO A 207 3.23 -0.83 2.91
N PRO A 208 3.52 -1.11 4.19
CA PRO A 208 2.96 -2.25 4.90
C PRO A 208 1.43 -2.30 4.74
N TYR A 209 0.91 -3.51 4.55
CA TYR A 209 -0.52 -3.76 4.35
C TYR A 209 -1.13 -3.10 3.09
N GLY A 210 -0.29 -2.57 2.18
CA GLY A 210 -0.74 -1.82 1.01
C GLY A 210 -1.48 -0.52 1.34
N SER A 211 -1.32 -0.01 2.57
CA SER A 211 -2.11 1.10 3.11
C SER A 211 -1.65 2.48 2.61
N GLY A 212 -2.45 3.51 2.87
CA GLY A 212 -2.07 4.90 2.62
C GLY A 212 -2.37 5.45 1.23
N ASN A 213 -2.91 4.63 0.31
CA ASN A 213 -3.43 5.16 -0.94
C ASN A 213 -4.60 6.13 -0.66
N GLY A 214 -4.52 7.36 -1.18
CA GLY A 214 -5.47 8.44 -0.88
C GLY A 214 -5.24 9.17 0.45
N ASN A 215 -4.26 8.75 1.27
CA ASN A 215 -3.91 9.47 2.50
C ASN A 215 -2.84 10.54 2.21
N GLN A 216 -3.24 11.81 2.25
CA GLN A 216 -2.35 12.92 1.89
C GLN A 216 -1.16 13.09 2.85
N ASN A 217 -1.34 12.78 4.14
CA ASN A 217 -0.25 12.80 5.13
C ASN A 217 0.84 11.79 4.74
N VAL A 218 0.44 10.55 4.44
CA VAL A 218 1.36 9.49 3.97
C VAL A 218 2.06 9.93 2.69
N LYS A 219 1.31 10.37 1.68
CA LYS A 219 1.89 10.76 0.39
C LYS A 219 2.91 11.90 0.52
N ASN A 220 2.60 12.91 1.33
CA ASN A 220 3.49 14.05 1.57
C ASN A 220 4.75 13.62 2.34
N ALA A 221 4.60 12.79 3.38
CA ALA A 221 5.73 12.31 4.17
C ALA A 221 6.67 11.44 3.34
N LEU A 222 6.13 10.53 2.51
CA LEU A 222 6.93 9.73 1.58
C LEU A 222 7.68 10.60 0.58
N GLN A 223 7.02 11.61 -0.01
CA GLN A 223 7.68 12.52 -0.92
C GLN A 223 8.80 13.31 -0.23
N ALA A 224 8.57 13.79 0.99
CA ALA A 224 9.56 14.51 1.78
C ALA A 224 10.78 13.64 2.16
N ALA A 225 10.57 12.33 2.33
CA ALA A 225 11.63 11.35 2.52
C ALA A 225 12.35 10.93 1.21
N GLY A 226 12.02 11.56 0.07
CA GLY A 226 12.68 11.35 -1.21
C GLY A 226 12.10 10.23 -2.08
N TYR A 227 10.94 9.66 -1.71
CA TYR A 227 10.29 8.65 -2.52
C TYR A 227 9.54 9.27 -3.70
N THR A 228 9.57 8.59 -4.85
CA THR A 228 8.86 9.00 -6.07
C THR A 228 7.66 8.09 -6.38
N ALA A 229 7.64 6.87 -5.83
CA ALA A 229 6.56 5.91 -6.04
C ALA A 229 6.30 5.04 -4.81
N ALA A 230 5.03 4.93 -4.43
CA ALA A 230 4.53 3.84 -3.60
C ALA A 230 4.00 2.73 -4.51
N ILE A 231 4.35 1.48 -4.24
CA ILE A 231 4.07 0.35 -5.13
C ILE A 231 3.22 -0.67 -4.37
N ASN A 232 1.99 -0.84 -4.82
CA ASN A 232 1.12 -1.95 -4.43
C ASN A 232 1.22 -3.06 -5.49
N TRP A 233 0.16 -3.85 -5.64
CA TRP A 233 0.08 -4.97 -6.56
C TRP A 233 -1.33 -5.08 -7.14
N ASN A 234 -1.48 -5.88 -8.18
CA ASN A 234 -2.78 -6.27 -8.73
C ASN A 234 -2.95 -7.78 -8.87
N VAL A 235 -1.94 -8.55 -8.50
CA VAL A 235 -1.99 -10.02 -8.38
C VAL A 235 -1.39 -10.41 -7.05
N ASP A 236 -2.16 -11.14 -6.25
CA ASP A 236 -1.81 -11.59 -4.91
C ASP A 236 -1.96 -13.11 -4.80
N PRO A 237 -0.86 -13.88 -4.82
CA PRO A 237 -0.84 -15.31 -4.55
C PRO A 237 -1.26 -15.68 -3.11
N MET A 238 -1.39 -14.70 -2.21
CA MET A 238 -1.78 -14.90 -0.80
C MET A 238 -0.86 -15.91 -0.09
N ASP A 239 0.41 -15.94 -0.48
CA ASP A 239 1.41 -16.91 -0.02
C ASP A 239 1.51 -16.97 1.51
N TYR A 240 1.48 -15.79 2.14
CA TYR A 240 1.53 -15.65 3.59
C TYR A 240 0.32 -16.24 4.35
N SER A 241 -0.85 -16.30 3.72
CA SER A 241 -2.09 -16.75 4.38
C SER A 241 -2.50 -18.18 4.00
N ASN A 242 -2.05 -18.67 2.84
CA ASN A 242 -2.41 -20.00 2.33
C ASN A 242 -1.24 -20.99 2.31
N GLY A 243 -0.08 -20.61 2.87
CA GLY A 243 1.11 -21.46 2.95
C GLY A 243 1.85 -21.63 1.63
N GLY A 244 1.73 -20.68 0.70
CA GLY A 244 2.33 -20.76 -0.63
C GLY A 244 1.63 -21.76 -1.56
N ASN A 245 0.30 -21.79 -1.55
CA ASN A 245 -0.49 -22.69 -2.38
C ASN A 245 -0.29 -22.38 -3.88
N ILE A 246 0.48 -23.26 -4.54
CA ILE A 246 0.84 -23.13 -5.96
C ILE A 246 -0.38 -23.11 -6.88
N ASN A 247 -1.42 -23.90 -6.59
CA ASN A 247 -2.60 -23.94 -7.45
C ASN A 247 -3.40 -22.64 -7.35
N TYR A 248 -3.51 -22.07 -6.14
CA TYR A 248 -4.11 -20.77 -5.94
C TYR A 248 -3.32 -19.66 -6.66
N ALA A 249 -1.98 -19.66 -6.53
CA ALA A 249 -1.10 -18.73 -7.22
C ALA A 249 -1.31 -18.76 -8.75
N LYS A 250 -1.33 -19.96 -9.34
CA LYS A 250 -1.61 -20.13 -10.78
C LYS A 250 -3.00 -19.62 -11.16
N GLN A 251 -4.01 -19.89 -10.32
CA GLN A 251 -5.38 -19.43 -10.55
C GLN A 251 -5.45 -17.91 -10.62
N VAL A 252 -4.92 -17.20 -9.61
CA VAL A 252 -4.99 -15.72 -9.57
C VAL A 252 -4.18 -15.08 -10.70
N ILE A 253 -3.02 -15.65 -11.05
CA ILE A 253 -2.22 -15.22 -12.22
C ILE A 253 -3.04 -15.34 -13.51
N ASN A 254 -3.70 -16.48 -13.72
CA ASN A 254 -4.49 -16.72 -14.93
C ASN A 254 -5.73 -15.82 -15.01
N GLN A 255 -6.33 -15.45 -13.88
CA GLN A 255 -7.45 -14.49 -13.85
C GLN A 255 -7.03 -13.08 -14.28
N ALA A 256 -5.77 -12.68 -14.05
CA ALA A 256 -5.24 -11.38 -14.43
C ALA A 256 -4.66 -11.32 -15.86
N LYS A 257 -4.75 -12.42 -16.62
CA LYS A 257 -4.16 -12.54 -17.96
C LYS A 257 -4.62 -11.42 -18.90
N GLY A 258 -3.66 -10.79 -19.56
CA GLY A 258 -3.90 -9.67 -20.48
C GLY A 258 -3.78 -8.28 -19.83
N GLN A 259 -3.71 -8.20 -18.50
CA GLN A 259 -3.41 -6.96 -17.79
C GLN A 259 -1.90 -6.81 -17.57
N PRO A 260 -1.34 -5.60 -17.46
CA PRO A 260 -0.01 -5.40 -16.89
C PRO A 260 0.02 -5.86 -15.43
N ILE A 261 1.08 -6.52 -14.97
CA ILE A 261 1.09 -7.18 -13.65
C ILE A 261 2.24 -6.70 -12.76
N ILE A 262 1.91 -6.46 -11.49
CA ILE A 262 2.84 -6.46 -10.37
C ILE A 262 2.34 -7.52 -9.38
N THR A 263 3.17 -8.54 -9.09
CA THR A 263 2.83 -9.60 -8.13
C THR A 263 3.36 -9.27 -6.74
N LEU A 264 2.57 -9.52 -5.69
CA LEU A 264 3.02 -9.49 -4.30
C LEU A 264 3.48 -10.90 -3.87
N ASN A 265 4.71 -11.05 -3.42
CA ASN A 265 5.19 -12.26 -2.75
C ASN A 265 5.94 -11.85 -1.48
N HIS A 266 6.17 -12.79 -0.57
CA HIS A 266 6.94 -12.56 0.64
C HIS A 266 8.13 -13.53 0.69
N LEU A 267 9.30 -13.02 1.12
CA LEU A 267 10.49 -13.87 1.30
C LEU A 267 10.43 -14.70 2.58
N LYS A 268 9.42 -14.52 3.43
CA LYS A 268 9.17 -15.32 4.62
C LYS A 268 7.72 -15.14 5.08
N TYR A 269 7.11 -16.23 5.52
CA TYR A 269 5.79 -16.26 6.13
C TYR A 269 5.67 -17.46 7.08
N GLY A 270 4.56 -17.55 7.83
CA GLY A 270 4.32 -18.66 8.76
C GLY A 270 4.35 -20.01 8.05
N GLY A 271 5.29 -20.88 8.43
CA GLY A 271 5.47 -22.20 7.81
C GLY A 271 6.26 -22.21 6.49
N ALA A 272 6.83 -21.07 6.08
CA ALA A 272 7.68 -21.02 4.89
C ALA A 272 8.92 -21.92 5.02
N THR A 273 9.20 -22.69 3.97
CA THR A 273 10.46 -23.42 3.80
C THR A 273 11.16 -22.92 2.54
N LYS A 274 12.49 -23.09 2.49
CA LYS A 274 13.27 -22.78 1.28
C LYS A 274 12.68 -23.45 0.03
N ASP A 275 12.33 -24.74 0.13
CA ASP A 275 11.79 -25.49 -1.00
C ASP A 275 10.39 -25.02 -1.41
N GLY A 276 9.54 -24.67 -0.44
CA GLY A 276 8.21 -24.11 -0.70
C GLY A 276 8.29 -22.76 -1.43
N ILE A 277 9.14 -21.85 -0.94
CA ILE A 277 9.39 -20.54 -1.56
C ILE A 277 9.91 -20.71 -2.99
N LEU A 278 10.88 -21.60 -3.21
CA LEU A 278 11.41 -21.91 -4.54
C LEU A 278 10.37 -22.55 -5.46
N ALA A 279 9.53 -23.44 -4.96
CA ALA A 279 8.49 -24.10 -5.74
C ALA A 279 7.42 -23.10 -6.19
N LEU A 280 6.99 -22.20 -5.29
CA LEU A 280 6.05 -21.13 -5.62
C LEU A 280 6.63 -20.17 -6.66
N ALA A 281 7.87 -19.70 -6.45
CA ALA A 281 8.55 -18.81 -7.39
C ALA A 281 8.69 -19.43 -8.79
N ARG A 282 9.07 -20.71 -8.88
CA ARG A 282 9.12 -21.44 -10.17
C ARG A 282 7.75 -21.50 -10.83
N ALA A 283 6.71 -21.82 -10.07
CA ALA A 283 5.36 -21.92 -10.60
C ALA A 283 4.84 -20.57 -11.14
N GLU A 284 5.09 -19.47 -10.42
CA GLU A 284 4.76 -18.12 -10.89
C GLU A 284 5.51 -17.79 -12.17
N ILE A 285 6.85 -17.94 -12.18
CA ILE A 285 7.69 -17.69 -13.36
C ILE A 285 7.19 -18.47 -14.58
N ASP A 286 7.05 -19.79 -14.45
CA ASP A 286 6.69 -20.64 -15.58
C ASP A 286 5.28 -20.31 -16.09
N THR A 287 4.33 -19.98 -15.20
CA THR A 287 2.96 -19.59 -15.59
C THR A 287 2.92 -18.24 -16.29
N MET A 288 3.68 -17.26 -15.78
CA MET A 288 3.77 -15.92 -16.37
C MET A 288 4.37 -15.97 -17.78
N ILE A 289 5.47 -16.71 -17.96
CA ILE A 289 6.10 -16.91 -19.27
C ILE A 289 5.14 -17.65 -20.22
N ALA A 290 4.47 -18.71 -19.78
CA ALA A 290 3.48 -19.43 -20.59
C ALA A 290 2.29 -18.54 -21.01
N ASN A 291 1.95 -17.53 -20.20
CA ASN A 291 0.93 -16.54 -20.52
C ASN A 291 1.42 -15.39 -21.43
N GLY A 292 2.68 -15.45 -21.87
CA GLY A 292 3.31 -14.49 -22.78
C GLY A 292 3.69 -13.17 -22.11
N TYR A 293 3.96 -13.18 -20.80
CA TYR A 293 4.49 -12.01 -20.10
C TYR A 293 6.00 -11.88 -20.26
N THR A 294 6.46 -10.65 -20.35
CA THR A 294 7.87 -10.29 -20.28
C THR A 294 8.21 -9.88 -18.84
N PRO A 295 9.15 -10.57 -18.18
CA PRO A 295 9.63 -10.17 -16.86
C PRO A 295 10.43 -8.87 -16.98
N VAL A 296 10.15 -7.90 -16.11
CA VAL A 296 10.80 -6.58 -16.13
C VAL A 296 11.17 -6.09 -14.74
N THR A 297 12.18 -5.22 -14.67
CA THR A 297 12.46 -4.46 -13.44
C THR A 297 11.33 -3.49 -13.14
N MET A 298 11.23 -3.01 -11.89
CA MET A 298 10.25 -1.98 -11.56
C MET A 298 10.47 -0.66 -12.33
N GLU A 299 11.73 -0.33 -12.65
CA GLU A 299 12.03 0.85 -13.48
C GLU A 299 11.43 0.71 -14.89
N GLN A 300 11.56 -0.45 -15.51
CA GLN A 300 10.95 -0.76 -16.80
C GLN A 300 9.41 -0.87 -16.72
N CYS A 301 8.89 -1.40 -15.61
CA CYS A 301 7.46 -1.52 -15.35
C CYS A 301 6.78 -0.13 -15.26
N LEU A 302 7.40 0.83 -14.56
CA LEU A 302 6.81 2.14 -14.28
C LEU A 302 7.38 3.27 -15.16
N GLY A 303 8.51 3.07 -15.82
CA GLY A 303 9.23 4.15 -16.51
C GLY A 303 9.71 5.25 -15.55
N LEU A 304 10.16 4.85 -14.36
CA LEU A 304 10.67 5.74 -13.30
C LEU A 304 12.03 5.23 -12.82
N LYS A 305 12.85 6.12 -12.25
CA LYS A 305 14.12 5.73 -11.63
C LYS A 305 13.89 5.14 -10.24
N ALA A 306 14.51 4.01 -9.94
CA ALA A 306 14.37 3.29 -8.68
C ALA A 306 15.17 3.90 -7.53
N TYR A 307 16.10 4.81 -7.84
CA TYR A 307 17.00 5.42 -6.86
C TYR A 307 17.00 6.94 -7.01
N GLN A 308 17.25 7.63 -5.89
CA GLN A 308 17.29 9.10 -5.75
C GLN A 308 18.55 9.69 -6.38
#